data_AF-A0A382BM30-F1
#
_entry.id   AF-A0A382BM30-F1
#
_cell.length_a   1.000
_cell.length_b   1.000
_cell.length_c   1.000
_cell.angle_alpha   90.00
_cell.angle_beta   90.00
_cell.angle_gamma   90.00
#
_symmetry.space_group_name_H-M   'P 1'
#
loop_
_entity.id
_entity.type
_entity.pdbx_description
1 polymer ?
#
loop_
_entity_poly.entity_id
_entity_poly.type
_entity_poly.pdbx_seq_one_letter_code
_entity_poly.pdbx_strand_id
1 'polypeptide(L)'
;MQRPGAAIGVMIAFATLLTTTCGAEPPTANTSGLQSVECPGEAVPTELEVTCHRYPRGDGHLAVAVLHAAEATAAPVLVIHGGPGGRVVAERHHWLSPRSPILAHHDMILVDQR
;
A
#
# COMPACT_ATOMS: atom_id res chain seq x y z
N MET A 1 33.25 -62.87 -24.60
CA MET A 1 32.98 -62.18 -25.89
C MET A 1 32.23 -60.89 -25.57
N GLN A 2 32.90 -59.74 -25.74
CA GLN A 2 32.26 -58.42 -25.72
C GLN A 2 31.44 -58.22 -26.99
N ARG A 3 30.25 -57.61 -26.87
CA ARG A 3 29.73 -56.68 -27.89
C ARG A 3 28.83 -55.63 -27.22
N PRO A 4 29.08 -54.33 -27.45
CA PRO A 4 28.37 -53.21 -26.85
C PRO A 4 27.19 -52.76 -27.72
N GLY A 5 26.21 -52.06 -27.13
CA GLY A 5 25.07 -51.52 -27.87
C GLY A 5 24.44 -50.32 -27.18
N ALA A 6 25.01 -49.14 -27.46
CA ALA A 6 24.42 -47.80 -27.45
C ALA A 6 23.48 -47.41 -26.28
N ALA A 7 24.04 -46.82 -25.23
CA ALA A 7 23.30 -45.89 -24.38
C ALA A 7 23.15 -44.57 -25.14
N ILE A 8 21.94 -44.29 -25.65
CA ILE A 8 21.58 -43.00 -26.24
C ILE A 8 21.50 -42.00 -25.09
N GLY A 9 22.58 -41.26 -24.86
CA GLY A 9 22.61 -40.15 -23.91
C GLY A 9 21.76 -38.99 -24.46
N VAL A 10 20.57 -38.80 -23.88
CA VAL A 10 19.77 -37.59 -24.11
C VAL A 10 20.41 -36.47 -23.29
N MET A 11 21.22 -35.64 -23.94
CA MET A 11 21.65 -34.34 -23.40
C MET A 11 20.43 -33.41 -23.37
N ILE A 12 19.80 -33.32 -22.20
CA ILE A 12 18.77 -32.30 -21.95
C ILE A 12 19.50 -30.97 -21.78
N ALA A 13 19.48 -30.15 -22.83
CA ALA A 13 19.89 -28.75 -22.74
C ALA A 13 18.87 -28.01 -21.85
N PHE A 14 19.26 -27.73 -20.60
CA PHE A 14 18.55 -26.77 -19.76
C PHE A 14 18.76 -25.37 -20.36
N ALA A 15 17.84 -24.96 -21.24
CA ALA A 15 17.74 -23.58 -21.68
C ALA A 15 17.41 -22.73 -20.45
N THR A 16 18.37 -21.91 -20.02
CA THR A 16 18.20 -20.89 -18.99
C THR A 16 17.17 -19.89 -19.49
N LEU A 17 15.91 -20.06 -19.08
CA LEU A 17 14.88 -19.05 -19.26
C LEU A 17 15.31 -17.82 -18.48
N LEU A 18 15.69 -16.81 -19.25
CA LEU A 18 15.94 -15.44 -18.84
C LEU A 18 14.83 -15.00 -17.88
N THR A 19 15.22 -14.70 -16.64
CA THR A 19 14.38 -13.99 -15.68
C THR A 19 14.09 -12.62 -16.25
N THR A 20 12.98 -12.48 -16.99
CA THR A 20 12.37 -11.17 -17.23
C THR A 20 11.88 -10.69 -15.88
N THR A 21 12.72 -9.94 -15.16
CA THR A 21 12.26 -9.26 -13.97
C THR A 21 11.24 -8.24 -14.45
N CYS A 22 9.99 -8.39 -14.03
CA CYS A 22 9.00 -7.33 -14.16
C CYS A 22 9.34 -6.25 -13.11
N GLY A 23 10.52 -5.65 -13.22
CA GLY A 23 10.88 -4.42 -12.52
C GLY A 23 10.34 -3.25 -13.32
N ALA A 24 9.00 -3.14 -13.41
CA ALA A 24 8.43 -1.86 -13.81
C ALA A 24 8.81 -0.87 -12.70
N GLU A 25 9.50 0.20 -13.06
CA GLU A 25 9.71 1.31 -12.13
C GLU A 25 8.34 1.70 -11.54
N PRO A 26 8.25 1.90 -10.21
CA PRO A 26 7.03 2.42 -9.61
C PRO A 26 6.64 3.69 -10.37
N PRO A 27 5.38 3.82 -10.82
CA PRO A 27 4.97 5.04 -11.49
C PRO A 27 5.29 6.24 -10.60
N THR A 28 5.96 7.24 -11.16
CA THR A 28 6.21 8.50 -10.45
C THR A 28 4.86 9.16 -10.19
N ALA A 29 4.35 9.01 -8.97
CA ALA A 29 3.08 9.59 -8.56
C ALA A 29 3.24 11.11 -8.47
N ASN A 30 2.55 11.84 -9.35
CA ASN A 30 2.45 13.30 -9.23
C ASN A 30 1.53 13.64 -8.05
N THR A 31 2.13 14.08 -6.95
CA THR A 31 1.42 14.50 -5.72
C THR A 31 1.21 16.01 -5.64
N SER A 32 1.54 16.80 -6.66
CA SER A 32 1.46 18.27 -6.63
C SER A 32 0.04 18.82 -6.39
N GLY A 33 -1.00 18.03 -6.65
CA GLY A 33 -2.38 18.42 -6.35
C GLY A 33 -2.83 18.08 -4.93
N LEU A 34 -2.02 17.36 -4.14
CA LEU A 34 -2.35 16.96 -2.78
C LEU A 34 -2.09 18.13 -1.83
N GLN A 35 -3.15 18.61 -1.17
CA GLN A 35 -3.11 19.74 -0.26
C GLN A 35 -3.13 19.26 1.17
N SER A 36 -2.10 19.61 1.95
CA SER A 36 -2.09 19.34 3.40
C SER A 36 -3.16 20.19 4.10
N VAL A 37 -3.93 19.56 4.99
CA VAL A 37 -5.00 20.20 5.76
C VAL A 37 -5.01 19.68 7.19
N GLU A 38 -5.70 20.40 8.07
CA GLU A 38 -6.00 19.89 9.39
C GLU A 38 -6.93 18.65 9.32
N CYS A 39 -6.63 17.65 10.15
CA CYS A 39 -7.43 16.45 10.22
C CYS A 39 -8.82 16.71 10.81
N PRO A 40 -9.92 16.38 10.11
CA PRO A 40 -11.27 16.63 10.61
C PRO A 40 -11.63 15.68 11.76
N GLY A 41 -12.63 16.03 12.56
CA GLY A 41 -13.10 15.18 13.67
C GLY A 41 -12.30 15.37 14.95
N GLU A 42 -12.46 14.45 15.90
CA GLU A 42 -11.86 14.56 17.23
C GLU A 42 -10.35 14.36 17.20
N ALA A 43 -9.65 15.09 18.09
CA ALA A 43 -8.24 14.81 18.36
C ALA A 43 -8.13 13.49 19.12
N VAL A 44 -7.30 12.57 18.60
CA VAL A 44 -7.11 11.24 19.19
C VAL A 44 -5.72 11.20 19.80
N PRO A 45 -5.57 10.96 21.12
CA PRO A 45 -4.26 10.79 21.73
C PRO A 45 -3.51 9.63 21.06
N THR A 46 -2.39 9.94 20.43
CA THR A 46 -1.51 8.96 19.78
C THR A 46 -0.10 9.52 19.69
N GLU A 47 0.89 8.63 19.81
CA GLU A 47 2.31 8.96 19.56
C GLU A 47 2.67 8.85 18.07
N LEU A 48 1.73 8.43 17.23
CA LEU A 48 1.93 8.30 15.79
C LEU A 48 1.69 9.63 15.08
N GLU A 49 2.51 9.90 14.06
CA GLU A 49 2.25 11.00 13.16
C GLU A 49 0.99 10.72 12.33
N VAL A 50 0.11 11.71 12.26
CA VAL A 50 -1.08 11.67 11.43
C VAL A 50 -1.10 12.90 10.54
N THR A 51 -1.13 12.67 9.22
CA THR A 51 -1.25 13.76 8.24
C THR A 51 -2.56 13.62 7.49
N CYS A 52 -3.22 14.75 7.23
CA CYS A 52 -4.45 14.77 6.45
C CYS A 52 -4.30 15.65 5.23
N HIS A 53 -4.95 15.23 4.16
CA HIS A 53 -4.81 15.82 2.85
C HIS A 53 -6.15 15.90 2.14
N ARG A 54 -6.25 16.84 1.20
CA ARG A 54 -7.33 16.91 0.24
C ARG A 54 -6.77 16.90 -1.16
N TYR A 55 -7.46 16.19 -2.04
CA TYR A 55 -7.11 16.15 -3.44
C TYR A 55 -8.31 16.62 -4.28
N PRO A 56 -8.22 17.79 -4.93
CA PRO A 56 -9.34 18.36 -5.71
C PRO A 56 -9.82 17.42 -6.82
N ARG A 57 -11.15 17.28 -6.94
CA ARG A 57 -11.83 16.43 -7.92
C ARG A 57 -13.16 17.06 -8.34
N GLY A 58 -13.19 17.68 -9.52
CA GLY A 58 -14.39 18.37 -10.02
C GLY A 58 -14.77 19.54 -9.10
N ASP A 59 -16.03 19.56 -8.65
CA ASP A 59 -16.57 20.48 -7.64
C ASP A 59 -16.33 20.01 -6.19
N GLY A 60 -15.76 18.81 -6.01
CA GLY A 60 -15.47 18.20 -4.72
C GLY A 60 -13.98 17.95 -4.47
N HIS A 61 -13.72 17.09 -3.48
CA HIS A 61 -12.38 16.63 -3.14
C HIS A 61 -12.42 15.20 -2.58
N LEU A 62 -11.34 14.47 -2.82
CA LEU A 62 -11.02 13.25 -2.09
C LEU A 62 -10.32 13.64 -0.78
N ALA A 63 -10.85 13.21 0.35
CA ALA A 63 -10.19 13.37 1.64
C ALA A 63 -9.32 12.14 1.94
N VAL A 64 -8.10 12.38 2.40
CA VAL A 64 -7.12 11.34 2.70
C VAL A 64 -6.51 11.60 4.07
N ALA A 65 -6.31 10.56 4.87
CA ALA A 65 -5.41 10.60 6.02
C ALA A 65 -4.33 9.53 5.86
N VAL A 66 -3.12 9.86 6.29
CA VAL A 66 -2.03 8.89 6.44
C VAL A 66 -1.73 8.76 7.92
N LEU A 67 -1.94 7.56 8.46
CA LEU A 67 -1.51 7.16 9.79
C LEU A 67 -0.14 6.50 9.62
N HIS A 68 0.91 7.17 10.07
CA HIS A 68 2.27 6.66 9.90
C HIS A 68 2.60 5.65 10.99
N ALA A 69 3.12 4.50 10.59
CA ALA A 69 3.76 3.61 11.55
C ALA A 69 5.01 4.31 12.11
N ALA A 70 5.30 4.09 13.39
CA ALA A 70 6.53 4.62 13.99
C ALA A 70 7.78 4.17 13.22
N GLU A 71 7.78 2.91 12.76
CA GLU A 71 8.79 2.33 11.87
C GLU A 71 8.09 1.42 10.85
N ALA A 72 7.79 1.95 9.67
CA ALA A 72 7.21 1.14 8.59
C ALA A 72 8.22 0.10 8.08
N THR A 73 7.85 -1.17 8.14
CA THR A 73 8.67 -2.31 7.70
C THR A 73 8.02 -3.10 6.57
N ALA A 74 6.81 -2.71 6.16
CA ALA A 74 6.03 -3.32 5.10
C ALA A 74 5.29 -2.28 4.26
N ALA A 75 4.76 -2.70 3.11
CA ALA A 75 4.05 -1.84 2.17
C ALA A 75 2.80 -1.18 2.80
N PRO A 76 2.42 0.05 2.42
CA PRO A 76 1.28 0.73 3.00
C PRO A 76 -0.05 0.00 2.73
N VAL A 77 -1.00 0.15 3.65
CA VAL A 77 -2.36 -0.41 3.54
C VAL A 77 -3.35 0.70 3.19
N LEU A 78 -4.04 0.54 2.06
CA LEU A 78 -5.14 1.41 1.66
C LEU A 78 -6.43 0.93 2.33
N VAL A 79 -7.04 1.81 3.13
CA VAL A 79 -8.32 1.57 3.80
C VAL A 79 -9.39 2.41 3.15
N ILE A 80 -10.45 1.71 2.75
CA ILE A 80 -11.61 2.30 2.11
C ILE A 80 -12.84 1.83 2.88
N HIS A 81 -13.64 2.76 3.40
CA HIS A 81 -14.91 2.38 4.03
C HIS A 81 -15.90 1.85 2.99
N GLY A 82 -16.73 0.90 3.41
CA GLY A 82 -17.83 0.39 2.60
C GLY A 82 -19.09 1.26 2.78
N GLY A 83 -19.83 1.46 1.69
CA GLY A 83 -21.12 2.17 1.69
C GLY A 83 -20.99 3.67 1.38
N PRO A 84 -22.08 4.30 0.89
CA PRO A 84 -22.09 5.71 0.57
C PRO A 84 -21.87 6.58 1.81
N GLY A 85 -20.99 7.59 1.71
CA GLY A 85 -20.77 8.57 2.77
C GLY A 85 -19.81 8.16 3.88
N GLY A 86 -18.98 7.12 3.67
CA GLY A 86 -17.95 6.71 4.61
C GLY A 86 -16.98 7.85 4.95
N ARG A 87 -16.76 8.11 6.24
CA ARG A 87 -15.92 9.20 6.76
C ARG A 87 -14.67 8.69 7.49
N VAL A 88 -13.95 7.76 6.87
CA VAL A 88 -12.79 7.08 7.47
C VAL A 88 -11.73 8.05 7.97
N VAL A 89 -11.57 9.20 7.31
CA VAL A 89 -10.61 10.24 7.70
C VAL A 89 -10.99 10.88 9.04
N ALA A 90 -12.27 11.21 9.22
CA ALA A 90 -12.78 11.77 10.48
C ALA A 90 -12.91 10.70 11.58
N GLU A 91 -13.11 9.44 11.18
CA GLU A 91 -13.31 8.27 12.06
C GLU A 91 -12.01 7.50 12.34
N ARG A 92 -10.85 8.11 12.04
CA ARG A 92 -9.52 7.51 12.25
C ARG A 92 -9.26 7.00 13.68
N HIS A 93 -10.02 7.47 14.67
CA HIS A 93 -9.95 7.00 16.05
C HIS A 93 -10.14 5.49 16.16
N HIS A 94 -10.92 4.86 15.28
CA HIS A 94 -11.09 3.41 15.20
C HIS A 94 -9.78 2.64 14.94
N TRP A 95 -8.78 3.29 14.37
CA TRP A 95 -7.46 2.70 14.08
C TRP A 95 -6.39 3.10 15.09
N LEU A 96 -6.61 4.19 15.83
CA LEU A 96 -5.62 4.79 16.73
C LEU A 96 -5.87 4.43 18.20
N SER A 97 -7.11 4.17 18.61
CA SER A 97 -7.46 3.87 20.00
C SER A 97 -8.58 2.81 20.10
N PRO A 98 -8.25 1.55 20.43
CA PRO A 98 -6.89 1.02 20.59
C PRO A 98 -6.13 1.03 19.26
N ARG A 99 -4.80 1.17 19.33
CA ARG A 99 -3.94 1.17 18.13
C ARG A 99 -4.08 -0.15 17.39
N SER A 100 -4.39 -0.07 16.10
CA SER A 100 -4.46 -1.21 15.19
C SER A 100 -3.10 -1.91 15.09
N PRO A 101 -3.04 -3.25 15.15
CA PRO A 101 -1.81 -4.02 14.92
C PRO A 101 -1.21 -3.80 13.52
N ILE A 102 -2.00 -3.36 12.54
CA ILE A 102 -1.51 -3.04 11.18
C ILE A 102 -0.46 -1.92 11.25
N LEU A 103 -0.68 -0.92 12.10
CA LEU A 103 0.24 0.21 12.30
C LEU A 103 1.56 -0.19 12.97
N ALA A 104 1.76 -1.46 13.34
CA ALA A 104 3.04 -1.96 13.81
C ALA A 104 4.07 -2.07 12.67
N HIS A 105 3.61 -2.26 11.43
CA HIS A 105 4.47 -2.53 10.29
C HIS A 105 4.13 -1.72 9.04
N HIS A 106 2.90 -1.20 8.95
CA HIS A 106 2.39 -0.55 7.75
C HIS A 106 1.91 0.86 8.07
N ASP A 107 2.22 1.81 7.20
CA ASP A 107 1.43 3.04 7.13
C ASP A 107 0.01 2.69 6.65
N MET A 108 -0.99 3.39 7.19
CA MET A 108 -2.38 3.24 6.75
C MET A 108 -2.84 4.49 6.04
N ILE A 109 -3.32 4.34 4.81
CA ILE A 109 -3.88 5.40 3.98
C ILE A 109 -5.39 5.26 4.03
N LEU A 110 -6.05 6.17 4.75
CA LEU A 110 -7.50 6.22 4.87
C LEU A 110 -8.06 7.14 3.78
N VAL A 111 -9.05 6.67 3.02
CA VAL A 111 -9.66 7.46 1.94
C VAL A 111 -11.18 7.48 2.08
N ASP A 112 -11.75 8.68 2.17
CA ASP A 112 -13.21 8.87 2.19
C ASP A 112 -13.79 8.54 0.80
N GLN A 113 -14.73 7.61 0.72
CA GLN A 113 -15.50 7.37 -0.50
C GLN A 113 -16.63 8.41 -0.61
N ARG A 114 -16.58 9.23 -1.65
CA ARG A 114 -17.67 10.13 -2.04
C ARG A 114 -18.16 9.79 -3.43
#